data_AF-A0A3D3IRD8-F1
#
_entry.id   AF-A0A3D3IRD8-F1
#
_cell.length_a   1.000
_cell.length_b   1.000
_cell.length_c   1.000
_cell.angle_alpha   90.00
_cell.angle_beta   90.00
_cell.angle_gamma   90.00
#
_symmetry.space_group_name_H-M   'P 1'
#
loop_
_entity.id
_entity.type
_entity.pdbx_description
1 polymer ?
#
loop_
_entity_poly.entity_id
_entity_poly.type
_entity_poly.pdbx_seq_one_letter_code
_entity_poly.pdbx_strand_id
1 'polypeptide(L)'
;MKKRMVSYINFTALTIILSSTVFLFFLVRDNKSMQILIGVLLSVLYATWGIIHHAMAGDLHPKVVVEYLLVGAIAVTLIVTVVWM
;
A
#
# COMPACT_ATOMS: atom_id res chain seq x y z
N MET A 1 17.96 10.86 -18.07
CA MET A 1 18.03 11.40 -16.69
C MET A 1 16.64 11.55 -16.04
N LYS A 2 15.65 12.20 -16.69
CA LYS A 2 14.27 12.35 -16.14
C LYS A 2 13.59 11.05 -15.67
N LYS A 3 13.62 9.96 -16.48
CA LYS A 3 13.04 8.65 -16.09
C LYS A 3 13.65 8.05 -14.81
N ARG A 4 14.97 8.21 -14.60
CA ARG A 4 15.63 7.73 -13.37
C ARG A 4 15.18 8.53 -12.15
N MET A 5 15.05 9.85 -12.27
CA MET A 5 14.59 10.71 -11.18
C MET A 5 13.14 10.43 -10.77
N VAL A 6 12.24 10.22 -11.74
CA VAL A 6 10.85 9.81 -11.48
C VAL A 6 10.79 8.45 -10.78
N SER A 7 11.67 7.51 -11.17
CA SER A 7 11.79 6.21 -10.51
C SER A 7 12.19 6.35 -9.03
N TYR A 8 13.23 7.13 -8.72
CA TYR A 8 13.65 7.36 -7.33
C TYR A 8 12.57 8.02 -6.48
N ILE A 9 11.85 9.00 -7.03
CA ILE A 9 10.73 9.67 -6.33
C ILE A 9 9.63 8.67 -6.01
N ASN A 10 9.24 7.82 -6.96
CA ASN A 10 8.20 6.81 -6.76
C ASN A 10 8.59 5.80 -5.67
N PHE A 11 9.82 5.29 -5.67
CA PHE A 11 10.29 4.36 -4.64
C PHE A 11 10.42 5.01 -3.27
N THR A 12 10.84 6.28 -3.23
CA THR A 12 10.87 7.05 -1.98
C THR A 12 9.47 7.25 -1.42
N ALA A 13 8.50 7.60 -2.26
CA ALA A 13 7.10 7.74 -1.86
C ALA A 13 6.54 6.42 -1.31
N LEU A 14 6.79 5.30 -1.98
CA LEU A 14 6.37 3.98 -1.47
C LEU A 14 7.01 3.66 -0.11
N THR A 15 8.30 3.95 0.04
CA THR A 15 9.03 3.70 1.29
C THR A 15 8.45 4.52 2.43
N ILE A 16 8.12 5.79 2.20
CA ILE A 16 7.47 6.66 3.19
C ILE A 16 6.09 6.13 3.55
N ILE A 17 5.26 5.75 2.57
CA ILE A 17 3.92 5.19 2.80
C ILE A 17 4.03 3.94 3.69
N LEU A 18 4.89 2.98 3.33
CA LEU A 18 5.04 1.73 4.08
C LEU A 18 5.59 1.98 5.49
N SER A 19 6.70 2.71 5.62
CA SER A 19 7.34 2.94 6.92
C SER A 19 6.47 3.74 7.89
N SER A 20 5.84 4.82 7.42
CA SER A 20 4.93 5.62 8.25
C SER A 20 3.73 4.81 8.70
N THR A 21 3.17 3.98 7.82
CA THR A 21 1.98 3.19 8.16
C THR A 21 2.30 2.06 9.12
N VAL A 22 3.44 1.38 8.96
CA VAL A 22 3.94 0.39 9.92
C VAL A 22 4.16 1.05 11.29
N PHE A 23 4.78 2.23 11.33
CA PHE A 23 4.96 2.97 12.57
C PHE A 23 3.62 3.31 13.25
N LEU A 24 2.65 3.85 12.49
CA LEU A 24 1.31 4.15 13.00
C LEU A 24 0.57 2.88 13.48
N PHE A 25 0.70 1.76 12.77
CA PHE A 25 0.11 0.49 13.15
C PHE A 25 0.57 0.03 14.54
N PHE A 26 1.87 0.15 14.84
CA PHE A 26 2.41 -0.17 16.16
C PHE A 26 1.99 0.84 17.25
N LEU A 27 1.83 2.12 16.90
CA LEU A 27 1.36 3.14 17.85
C LEU A 27 -0.07 2.88 18.32
N VAL A 28 -0.95 2.37 17.45
CA VAL A 28 -2.35 2.08 17.79
C VAL A 28 -2.58 0.63 18.21
N ARG A 29 -1.54 -0.09 18.65
CA ARG A 29 -1.61 -1.54 18.95
C ARG A 29 -2.70 -1.95 19.95
N ASP A 30 -3.11 -1.05 20.84
CA ASP A 30 -4.14 -1.33 21.84
C ASP A 30 -5.57 -1.09 21.30
N ASN A 31 -5.69 -0.51 20.10
CA ASN A 31 -6.95 -0.23 19.43
C ASN A 31 -7.07 -1.04 18.13
N LYS A 32 -7.69 -2.22 18.23
CA LYS A 32 -7.91 -3.16 17.11
C LYS A 32 -8.62 -2.50 15.92
N SER A 33 -9.65 -1.69 16.18
CA SER A 33 -10.41 -0.99 15.13
C SER A 33 -9.53 0.00 14.35
N MET A 34 -8.65 0.74 15.05
CA MET A 34 -7.71 1.65 14.40
C MET A 34 -6.62 0.91 13.63
N GLN A 35 -6.10 -0.22 14.12
CA GLN A 35 -5.16 -1.06 13.36
C GLN A 35 -5.75 -1.54 12.04
N ILE A 36 -7.01 -2.00 12.05
CA ILE A 36 -7.70 -2.47 10.85
C ILE A 36 -7.93 -1.30 9.89
N LEU A 37 -8.39 -0.14 10.38
CA LEU A 37 -8.57 1.06 9.57
C LEU A 37 -7.25 1.46 8.89
N ILE A 38 -6.15 1.48 9.64
CA ILE A 38 -4.82 1.79 9.10
C ILE A 38 -4.40 0.76 8.04
N GLY A 39 -4.63 -0.53 8.28
CA GLY A 39 -4.35 -1.59 7.31
C GLY A 39 -5.14 -1.45 6.01
N VAL A 40 -6.42 -1.10 6.11
CA VAL A 40 -7.28 -0.82 4.94
C VAL A 40 -6.78 0.41 4.18
N LEU A 41 -6.46 1.50 4.89
CA LEU A 41 -5.89 2.71 4.28
C LEU A 41 -4.56 2.42 3.59
N LEU A 42 -3.68 1.62 4.20
CA LEU A 42 -2.42 1.18 3.59
C LEU A 42 -2.66 0.44 2.27
N SER A 43 -3.60 -0.51 2.28
CA SER A 43 -3.96 -1.30 1.11
C SER A 43 -4.44 -0.40 -0.05
N VAL A 44 -5.32 0.57 0.26
CA VAL A 44 -5.81 1.54 -0.74
C VAL A 44 -4.67 2.42 -1.27
N LEU A 45 -3.80 2.94 -0.39
CA LEU A 45 -2.66 3.76 -0.77
C LEU A 45 -1.66 2.98 -1.63
N TYR A 46 -1.35 1.74 -1.26
CA TYR A 46 -0.48 0.84 -2.02
C TYR A 46 -1.04 0.57 -3.42
N ALA A 47 -2.32 0.19 -3.53
CA ALA A 47 -2.96 -0.05 -4.81
C ALA A 47 -2.97 1.21 -5.69
N THR A 48 -3.33 2.36 -5.10
CA THR A 48 -3.35 3.65 -5.80
C THR A 48 -1.96 4.04 -6.29
N TRP A 49 -0.93 3.91 -5.44
CA TRP A 49 0.45 4.16 -5.82
C TRP A 49 0.90 3.26 -6.97
N GLY A 50 0.59 1.96 -6.91
CA GLY A 50 0.93 1.00 -7.96
C GLY A 50 0.30 1.34 -9.30
N ILE A 51 -0.99 1.66 -9.29
CA ILE A 51 -1.73 2.08 -10.49
C ILE A 51 -1.11 3.35 -11.09
N ILE A 52 -0.84 4.37 -10.27
CA ILE A 52 -0.22 5.62 -10.72
C ILE A 52 1.19 5.37 -11.28
N HIS A 53 1.99 4.56 -10.59
CA HIS A 53 3.35 4.22 -11.00
C HIS A 53 3.37 3.56 -12.38
N HIS A 54 2.52 2.55 -12.59
CA HIS A 54 2.41 1.85 -13.87
C HIS A 54 1.77 2.72 -14.96
N ALA A 55 0.81 3.58 -14.62
CA ALA A 55 0.25 4.54 -15.58
C ALA A 55 1.34 5.49 -16.11
N MET A 56 2.19 6.00 -15.22
CA MET A 56 3.30 6.89 -15.58
C MET A 56 4.42 6.17 -16.34
N ALA A 57 4.62 4.87 -16.08
CA ALA A 57 5.57 4.05 -16.81
C ALA A 57 5.08 3.65 -18.21
N GLY A 58 3.76 3.76 -18.47
CA GLY A 58 3.13 3.41 -19.73
C GLY A 58 2.86 1.91 -19.88
N ASP A 59 2.86 1.16 -18.78
CA ASP A 59 2.68 -0.29 -18.73
C ASP A 59 1.46 -0.70 -17.87
N LEU A 60 0.55 0.24 -17.60
CA LEU A 60 -0.71 -0.06 -16.91
C LEU A 60 -1.63 -0.88 -17.81
N HIS A 61 -1.95 -2.09 -17.34
CA HIS A 61 -2.93 -2.97 -17.96
C HIS A 61 -3.95 -3.44 -16.90
N PRO A 62 -5.17 -3.85 -17.28
CA PRO A 62 -6.18 -4.32 -16.33
C PRO A 62 -5.68 -5.45 -15.42
N LYS A 63 -4.81 -6.32 -15.93
CA LYS A 63 -4.17 -7.38 -15.15
C LYS A 63 -3.39 -6.81 -13.95
N VAL A 64 -2.60 -5.76 -14.16
CA VAL A 64 -1.80 -5.11 -13.10
C VAL A 64 -2.72 -4.50 -12.04
N VAL A 65 -3.82 -3.86 -12.45
CA VAL A 65 -4.82 -3.32 -11.51
C VAL A 65 -5.38 -4.42 -10.63
N VAL A 66 -5.78 -5.55 -11.23
CA VAL A 66 -6.30 -6.71 -10.49
C VAL A 66 -5.26 -7.29 -9.54
N GLU A 67 -3.98 -7.40 -9.95
CA GLU A 67 -2.89 -7.85 -9.07
C GLU A 67 -2.77 -6.99 -7.81
N TYR A 68 -2.75 -5.67 -7.95
CA TYR A 68 -2.66 -4.75 -6.81
C TYR A 68 -3.89 -4.82 -5.89
N LEU A 69 -5.09 -4.96 -6.47
CA LEU A 69 -6.32 -5.11 -5.68
C LEU A 69 -6.35 -6.44 -4.93
N LEU A 70 -5.92 -7.54 -5.54
CA LEU A 70 -5.85 -8.85 -4.90
C LEU A 70 -4.82 -8.87 -3.77
N VAL A 71 -3.63 -8.30 -3.99
CA VAL A 71 -2.61 -8.15 -2.94
C VAL A 71 -3.15 -7.33 -1.78
N GLY A 72 -3.82 -6.22 -2.06
CA GLY A 72 -4.47 -5.39 -1.05
C GLY A 72 -5.54 -6.15 -0.26
N ALA A 73 -6.42 -6.89 -0.96
CA ALA A 73 -7.45 -7.71 -0.33
C ALA A 73 -6.86 -8.77 0.60
N ILE A 74 -5.83 -9.50 0.14
CA ILE A 74 -5.12 -10.50 0.95
C ILE A 74 -4.50 -9.85 2.19
N ALA A 75 -3.84 -8.69 2.04
CA ALA A 75 -3.25 -7.97 3.16
C ALA A 75 -4.31 -7.57 4.20
N VAL A 76 -5.45 -7.03 3.77
CA VAL A 76 -6.55 -6.67 4.68
C VAL A 76 -7.11 -7.92 5.38
N THR A 77 -7.34 -9.02 4.65
CA THR A 77 -7.80 -10.28 5.25
C THR A 77 -6.84 -10.76 6.32
N LEU A 78 -5.52 -10.78 6.04
CA LEU A 78 -4.51 -11.19 7.02
C LEU A 78 -4.49 -10.28 8.25
N ILE A 79 -4.53 -8.96 8.06
CA ILE A 79 -4.54 -7.99 9.18
C ILE A 79 -5.77 -8.22 10.06
N VAL A 80 -6.95 -8.33 9.45
CA VAL A 80 -8.20 -8.61 10.19
C VAL A 80 -8.05 -9.91 10.97
N THR A 81 -7.64 -11.01 10.34
CA THR A 81 -7.47 -12.29 11.04
C THR A 81 -6.49 -12.20 12.20
N VAL A 82 -5.31 -11.60 12.00
CA VAL A 82 -4.27 -11.50 13.04
C VAL A 82 -4.69 -10.59 14.20
N VAL A 83 -5.36 -9.48 13.92
CA VAL A 83 -5.77 -8.50 14.95
C VAL A 83 -6.95 -9.03 15.78
N TRP A 84 -7.84 -9.83 15.19
CA TRP A 84 -9.01 -10.37 15.87
C TRP A 84 -8.76 -11.66 16.65
N MET A 85 -7.71 -12.42 16.30
CA MET A 85 -7.20 -13.52 17.11
C MET A 85 -6.61 -13.02 18.44
#